data_AF-A0A349HUN3-F1
#
_entry.id   AF-A0A349HUN3-F1
#
_cell.length_a   1.000
_cell.length_b   1.000
_cell.length_c   1.000
_cell.angle_alpha   90.00
_cell.angle_beta   90.00
_cell.angle_gamma   90.00
#
_symmetry.space_group_name_H-M   'P 1'
#
loop_
_entity.id
_entity.type
_entity.pdbx_description
1 polymer ?
#
loop_
_entity_poly.entity_id
_entity_poly.type
_entity_poly.pdbx_seq_one_letter_code
_entity_poly.pdbx_strand_id
1 'polypeptide(L)'
;MIKISSVGKYLDQPLLTAKINKQVPTVLTLASSAFLAKEVHDSPKESRKKKGIQLGIILAATTISAINASKIASFLTKRPMSKTIKQIYLENEKVVEGLLENNNLPKEVTKILNKSKNKILGIKEVDILNKNLSRKDLNRLIPDPENITSKDIFREIGWLSIFGAVPVAGGIAGGIIADKATEKHWENKVSNKIKEGLYQYLANIFMCNIGAGAALGLLEKFNIRSKSARCVGMVSGIILTGVVGGSAIANYISNKFINPLLSKHPQKETRTPELLDLGLHTDDIATVSLLSGLKWIEPSLPLLYAISGYRAGIGYRNNSPDKEKQSHFLCEKC
;
A
#
# COMPACT_ATOMS: atom_id res chain seq x y z
N MET A 1 -8.46 30.90 -9.64
CA MET A 1 -8.45 29.65 -8.86
C MET A 1 -7.90 28.50 -9.70
N ILE A 2 -7.10 27.62 -9.10
CA ILE A 2 -6.59 26.39 -9.73
C ILE A 2 -7.72 25.35 -9.71
N LYS A 3 -7.98 24.65 -10.82
CA LYS A 3 -9.02 23.62 -10.88
C LYS A 3 -8.58 22.38 -10.09
N ILE A 4 -9.51 21.72 -9.39
CA ILE A 4 -9.27 20.43 -8.69
C ILE A 4 -8.73 19.38 -9.66
N SER A 5 -9.21 19.37 -10.91
CA SER A 5 -8.68 18.48 -11.95
C SER A 5 -7.20 18.71 -12.26
N SER A 6 -6.71 19.95 -12.17
CA SER A 6 -5.30 20.30 -12.35
C SER A 6 -4.43 19.77 -11.20
N VAL A 7 -4.97 19.65 -9.98
CA VAL A 7 -4.28 19.05 -8.84
C VAL A 7 -4.15 17.54 -9.02
N GLY A 8 -5.22 16.84 -9.41
CA GLY A 8 -5.16 15.40 -9.73
C GLY A 8 -4.15 15.11 -10.84
N LYS A 9 -4.23 15.86 -11.95
CA LYS A 9 -3.26 15.77 -13.06
C LYS A 9 -1.82 16.03 -12.61
N TYR A 10 -1.60 16.98 -11.72
CA TYR A 10 -0.27 17.24 -11.18
C TYR A 10 0.29 16.03 -10.44
N LEU A 11 -0.51 15.40 -9.58
CA LEU A 11 -0.13 14.22 -8.80
C LEU A 11 0.09 12.99 -9.68
N ASP A 12 -0.67 12.85 -10.76
CA ASP A 12 -0.63 11.69 -11.67
C ASP A 12 0.40 11.82 -12.81
N GLN A 13 1.29 12.83 -12.74
CA GLN A 13 2.38 12.96 -13.70
C GLN A 13 3.26 11.70 -13.69
N PRO A 14 3.48 11.03 -14.84
CA PRO A 14 4.28 9.81 -14.90
C PRO A 14 5.68 9.96 -14.28
N LEU A 15 6.32 11.13 -14.50
CA LEU A 15 7.63 11.45 -13.91
C LEU A 15 7.59 11.61 -12.39
N LEU A 16 6.50 12.14 -11.83
CA LEU A 16 6.35 12.27 -10.38
C LEU A 16 6.21 10.88 -9.76
N THR A 17 5.26 10.07 -10.25
CA THR A 17 5.04 8.69 -9.81
C THR A 17 6.33 7.85 -9.90
N ALA A 18 7.08 7.95 -11.00
CA ALA A 18 8.33 7.21 -11.18
C ALA A 18 9.44 7.66 -10.23
N LYS A 19 9.53 8.97 -9.90
CA LYS A 19 10.50 9.47 -8.92
C LYS A 19 10.13 9.06 -7.50
N ILE A 20 8.86 9.09 -7.13
CA ILE A 20 8.39 8.58 -5.84
C ILE A 20 8.77 7.11 -5.72
N ASN A 21 8.44 6.28 -6.72
CA ASN A 21 8.78 4.85 -6.73
C ASN A 21 10.29 4.61 -6.56
N LYS A 22 11.14 5.46 -7.18
CA LYS A 22 12.59 5.39 -7.02
C LYS A 22 13.07 5.73 -5.59
N GLN A 23 12.35 6.58 -4.88
CA GLN A 23 12.70 7.02 -3.51
C GLN A 23 12.19 6.07 -2.43
N VAL A 24 11.18 5.24 -2.72
CA VAL A 24 10.57 4.30 -1.75
C VAL A 24 11.60 3.43 -1.02
N PRO A 25 12.61 2.81 -1.67
CA PRO A 25 13.64 2.05 -0.97
C PRO A 25 14.41 2.88 0.06
N THR A 26 14.78 4.12 -0.30
CA THR A 26 15.50 5.04 0.60
C THR A 26 14.62 5.44 1.78
N VAL A 27 13.37 5.81 1.53
CA VAL A 27 12.42 6.23 2.58
C VAL A 27 12.14 5.08 3.55
N LEU A 28 11.84 3.88 3.03
CA LEU A 28 11.62 2.68 3.84
C LEU A 28 12.82 2.36 4.71
N THR A 29 14.02 2.41 4.15
CA THR A 29 15.27 2.12 4.88
C THR A 29 15.49 3.13 6.00
N LEU A 30 15.40 4.43 5.70
CA LEU A 30 15.57 5.49 6.69
C LEU A 30 14.53 5.43 7.80
N ALA A 31 13.25 5.25 7.45
CA ALA A 31 12.17 5.13 8.42
C ALA A 31 12.36 3.90 9.31
N SER A 32 12.73 2.76 8.74
CA SER A 32 12.99 1.52 9.48
C SER A 32 14.21 1.65 10.40
N SER A 33 15.30 2.29 9.95
CA SER A 33 16.48 2.54 10.78
C SER A 33 16.19 3.50 11.92
N ALA A 34 15.46 4.59 11.67
CA ALA A 34 15.05 5.53 12.70
C ALA A 34 14.14 4.87 13.74
N PHE A 35 13.17 4.06 13.27
CA PHE A 35 12.28 3.29 14.13
C PHE A 35 13.05 2.27 14.98
N LEU A 36 13.97 1.51 14.38
CA LEU A 36 14.85 0.59 15.11
C LEU A 36 15.67 1.31 16.18
N ALA A 37 16.29 2.44 15.83
CA ALA A 37 17.11 3.21 16.76
C ALA A 37 16.29 3.70 17.95
N LYS A 38 15.08 4.23 17.69
CA LYS A 38 14.14 4.67 18.73
C LYS A 38 13.75 3.51 19.66
N GLU A 39 13.25 2.42 19.10
CA GLU A 39 12.76 1.28 19.88
C GLU A 39 13.89 0.59 20.69
N VAL A 40 15.13 0.57 20.16
CA VAL A 40 16.31 0.10 20.91
C VAL A 40 16.72 1.08 22.01
N HIS A 41 16.61 2.39 21.77
CA HIS A 41 16.90 3.40 22.78
C HIS A 41 15.93 3.32 23.97
N ASP A 42 14.64 3.17 23.67
CA ASP A 42 13.55 3.10 24.65
C ASP A 42 13.53 1.77 25.41
N SER A 43 14.20 0.72 24.89
CA SER A 43 14.31 -0.58 25.55
C SER A 43 15.24 -0.55 26.78
N PRO A 44 14.94 -1.34 27.86
CA PRO A 44 15.82 -1.50 29.01
C PRO A 44 17.23 -1.94 28.61
N LYS A 45 18.28 -1.34 29.22
CA LYS A 45 19.69 -1.52 28.85
C LYS A 45 20.09 -2.98 28.62
N GLU A 46 19.66 -3.88 29.51
CA GLU A 46 19.96 -5.31 29.49
C GLU A 46 19.35 -6.05 28.28
N SER A 47 18.24 -5.52 27.74
CA SER A 47 17.51 -6.13 26.61
C SER A 47 17.82 -5.50 25.25
N ARG A 48 18.53 -4.36 25.22
CA ARG A 48 18.77 -3.56 23.99
C ARG A 48 19.42 -4.37 22.87
N LYS A 49 20.45 -5.15 23.19
CA LYS A 49 21.18 -5.97 22.20
C LYS A 49 20.27 -7.02 21.57
N LYS A 50 19.48 -7.71 22.40
CA LYS A 50 18.54 -8.74 21.96
C LYS A 50 17.43 -8.13 21.11
N LYS A 51 16.78 -7.07 21.61
CA LYS A 51 15.70 -6.36 20.91
C LYS A 51 16.20 -5.76 19.58
N GLY A 52 17.41 -5.20 19.56
CA GLY A 52 18.03 -4.65 18.35
C GLY A 52 18.29 -5.70 17.26
N ILE A 53 18.81 -6.87 17.63
CA ILE A 53 18.99 -7.98 16.69
C ILE A 53 17.63 -8.47 16.18
N GLN A 54 16.67 -8.68 17.09
CA GLN A 54 15.35 -9.21 16.75
C GLN A 54 14.60 -8.28 15.78
N LEU A 55 14.48 -7.00 16.14
CA LEU A 55 13.81 -6.00 15.31
C LEU A 55 14.58 -5.69 14.04
N GLY A 56 15.90 -5.65 14.10
CA GLY A 56 16.74 -5.41 12.93
C GLY A 56 16.50 -6.44 11.84
N ILE A 57 16.43 -7.73 12.20
CA ILE A 57 16.13 -8.81 11.25
C ILE A 57 14.69 -8.68 10.70
N ILE A 58 13.70 -8.43 11.55
CA ILE A 58 12.29 -8.29 11.13
C ILE A 58 12.13 -7.11 10.14
N LEU A 59 12.66 -5.95 10.50
CA LEU A 59 12.55 -4.74 9.68
C LEU A 59 13.33 -4.87 8.37
N ALA A 60 14.51 -5.50 8.38
CA ALA A 60 15.28 -5.76 7.17
C ALA A 60 14.54 -6.71 6.23
N ALA A 61 14.04 -7.84 6.73
CA ALA A 61 13.29 -8.81 5.94
C ALA A 61 12.02 -8.17 5.34
N THR A 62 11.27 -7.42 6.15
CA THR A 62 10.06 -6.73 5.71
C THR A 62 10.36 -5.67 4.66
N THR A 63 11.40 -4.86 4.86
CA THR A 63 11.82 -3.81 3.92
C THR A 63 12.24 -4.38 2.58
N ILE A 64 13.09 -5.42 2.58
CA ILE A 64 13.54 -6.10 1.36
C ILE A 64 12.35 -6.69 0.60
N SER A 65 11.43 -7.35 1.31
CA SER A 65 10.22 -7.90 0.71
C SER A 65 9.34 -6.80 0.13
N ALA A 66 9.09 -5.70 0.86
CA ALA A 66 8.27 -4.59 0.38
C ALA A 66 8.84 -3.90 -0.87
N ILE A 67 10.15 -3.67 -0.92
CA ILE A 67 10.81 -3.08 -2.09
C ILE A 67 10.66 -3.98 -3.34
N ASN A 68 10.68 -5.30 -3.16
CA ASN A 68 10.58 -6.25 -4.26
C ASN A 68 9.15 -6.72 -4.54
N ALA A 69 8.18 -6.33 -3.72
CA ALA A 69 6.81 -6.82 -3.81
C ALA A 69 6.18 -6.54 -5.18
N SER A 70 6.41 -5.36 -5.75
CA SER A 70 5.82 -4.99 -7.05
C SER A 70 6.37 -5.86 -8.18
N LYS A 71 7.68 -6.15 -8.15
CA LYS A 71 8.34 -7.04 -9.12
C LYS A 71 7.82 -8.46 -9.01
N ILE A 72 7.69 -8.98 -7.79
CA ILE A 72 7.18 -10.32 -7.53
C ILE A 72 5.72 -10.44 -7.97
N ALA A 73 4.88 -9.46 -7.61
CA ALA A 73 3.49 -9.41 -8.03
C ALA A 73 3.36 -9.35 -9.56
N SER A 74 4.10 -8.44 -10.21
CA SER A 74 4.12 -8.32 -11.67
C SER A 74 4.58 -9.60 -12.38
N PHE A 75 5.60 -10.28 -11.84
CA PHE A 75 6.08 -11.55 -12.36
C PHE A 75 5.00 -12.65 -12.26
N LEU A 76 4.39 -12.80 -11.09
CA LEU A 76 3.39 -13.85 -10.84
C LEU A 76 2.07 -13.63 -11.58
N THR A 77 1.65 -12.37 -11.75
CA THR A 77 0.40 -12.05 -12.49
C THR A 77 0.63 -11.69 -13.95
N LYS A 78 1.87 -11.76 -14.45
CA LYS A 78 2.25 -11.32 -15.80
C LYS A 78 1.83 -9.87 -16.10
N ARG A 79 1.71 -9.02 -15.07
CA ARG A 79 1.38 -7.59 -15.23
C ARG A 79 2.65 -6.85 -15.68
N PRO A 80 2.60 -6.02 -16.74
CA PRO A 80 3.77 -5.26 -17.16
C PRO A 80 4.26 -4.36 -16.02
N MET A 81 5.58 -4.29 -15.86
CA MET A 81 6.19 -3.41 -14.86
C MET A 81 5.99 -1.94 -15.24
N SER A 82 5.94 -1.09 -14.22
CA SER A 82 5.90 0.36 -14.39
C SER A 82 7.10 0.86 -15.17
N LYS A 83 6.87 1.84 -16.04
CA LYS A 83 7.89 2.40 -16.93
C LYS A 83 9.03 3.03 -16.14
N THR A 84 10.25 2.86 -16.65
CA THR A 84 11.43 3.54 -16.10
C THR A 84 11.42 5.02 -16.44
N ILE A 85 12.14 5.84 -15.65
CA ILE A 85 12.28 7.28 -15.91
C ILE A 85 12.80 7.55 -17.34
N LYS A 86 13.73 6.73 -17.85
CA LYS A 86 14.26 6.87 -19.21
C LYS A 86 13.19 6.62 -20.28
N GLN A 87 12.37 5.57 -20.10
CA GLN A 87 11.26 5.30 -21.01
C GLN A 87 10.23 6.41 -20.98
N ILE A 88 9.93 6.96 -19.80
CA ILE A 88 9.00 8.09 -19.68
C ILE A 88 9.55 9.33 -20.38
N TYR A 89 10.85 9.63 -20.29
CA TYR A 89 11.45 10.73 -21.05
C TYR A 89 11.27 10.55 -22.56
N LEU A 90 11.57 9.38 -23.10
CA LEU A 90 11.43 9.09 -24.53
C LEU A 90 9.97 9.20 -25.01
N GLU A 91 9.02 8.73 -24.21
CA GLU A 91 7.60 8.84 -24.54
C GLU A 91 7.10 10.28 -24.45
N ASN A 92 7.46 11.01 -23.38
CA ASN A 92 7.10 12.41 -23.23
C ASN A 92 7.69 13.26 -24.36
N GLU A 93 8.92 12.99 -24.79
CA GLU A 93 9.56 13.67 -25.91
C GLU A 93 8.77 13.49 -27.20
N LYS A 94 8.45 12.24 -27.56
CA LYS A 94 7.62 11.92 -28.73
C LYS A 94 6.24 12.57 -28.68
N VAL A 95 5.58 12.53 -27.50
CA VAL A 95 4.26 13.13 -27.32
C VAL A 95 4.34 14.64 -27.48
N VAL A 96 5.33 15.30 -26.86
CA VAL A 96 5.50 16.75 -26.93
C VAL A 96 5.80 17.19 -28.37
N GLU A 97 6.70 16.50 -29.07
CA GLU A 97 7.02 16.80 -30.47
C GLU A 97 5.77 16.71 -31.36
N GLY A 98 5.03 15.60 -31.25
CA GLY A 98 3.77 15.46 -31.97
C GLY A 98 2.72 16.52 -31.60
N LEU A 99 2.70 17.03 -30.36
CA LEU A 99 1.79 18.11 -29.97
C LEU A 99 2.19 19.47 -30.55
N LEU A 100 3.50 19.74 -30.61
CA LEU A 100 4.05 20.99 -31.15
C LEU A 100 3.95 21.05 -32.68
N GLU A 101 4.08 19.92 -33.37
CA GLU A 101 3.94 19.84 -34.83
C GLU A 101 2.49 20.03 -35.30
N ASN A 102 1.52 19.51 -34.53
CA ASN A 102 0.12 19.46 -34.94
C ASN A 102 -0.73 20.65 -34.47
N ASN A 103 -0.19 21.57 -33.66
CA ASN A 103 -0.95 22.68 -33.08
C ASN A 103 -0.17 23.99 -33.10
N ASN A 104 -0.84 25.10 -33.45
CA ASN A 104 -0.29 26.44 -33.26
C ASN A 104 -0.54 26.89 -31.81
N LEU A 105 0.44 26.67 -30.92
CA LEU A 105 0.29 26.89 -29.48
C LEU A 105 0.97 28.20 -29.03
N PRO A 106 0.41 28.88 -28.00
CA PRO A 106 1.04 30.05 -27.41
C PRO A 106 2.46 29.75 -26.91
N LYS A 107 3.37 30.74 -27.00
CA LYS A 107 4.77 30.59 -26.54
C LYS A 107 4.89 30.06 -25.11
N GLU A 108 3.99 30.48 -24.23
CA GLU A 108 3.93 30.02 -22.84
C GLU A 108 3.61 28.51 -22.75
N VAL A 109 2.64 28.02 -23.53
CA VAL A 109 2.27 26.60 -23.60
C VAL A 109 3.41 25.77 -24.19
N THR A 110 4.05 26.25 -25.26
CA THR A 110 5.22 25.60 -25.88
C THR A 110 6.39 25.48 -24.90
N LYS A 111 6.64 26.50 -24.08
CA LYS A 111 7.68 26.46 -23.04
C LYS A 111 7.37 25.39 -21.99
N ILE A 112 6.11 25.29 -21.55
CA ILE A 112 5.68 24.29 -20.56
C ILE A 112 5.74 22.87 -21.15
N LEU A 113 5.32 22.68 -22.40
CA LEU A 113 5.41 21.40 -23.10
C LEU A 113 6.86 20.94 -23.23
N ASN A 114 7.77 21.80 -23.66
CA ASN A 114 9.20 21.46 -23.72
C ASN A 114 9.77 21.11 -22.34
N LYS A 115 9.35 21.80 -21.28
CA LYS A 115 9.71 21.44 -19.90
C LYS A 115 9.20 20.05 -19.52
N SER A 116 8.00 19.67 -19.95
CA SER A 116 7.37 18.39 -19.59
C SER A 116 8.08 17.15 -20.16
N LYS A 117 8.95 17.32 -21.17
CA LYS A 117 9.79 16.24 -21.73
C LYS A 117 10.61 15.54 -20.64
N ASN A 118 11.19 16.31 -19.72
CA ASN A 118 12.14 15.78 -18.73
C ASN A 118 11.95 16.31 -17.29
N LYS A 119 11.07 17.28 -17.05
CA LYS A 119 10.80 17.84 -15.72
C LYS A 119 9.35 17.65 -15.31
N ILE A 120 9.16 17.53 -14.00
CA ILE A 120 7.82 17.54 -13.38
C ILE A 120 7.31 18.98 -13.46
N LEU A 121 6.11 19.13 -14.00
CA LEU A 121 5.41 20.41 -14.09
C LEU A 121 4.83 20.78 -12.72
N GLY A 122 4.85 22.06 -12.38
CA GLY A 122 4.14 22.58 -11.21
C GLY A 122 2.64 22.63 -11.44
N ILE A 123 1.86 22.70 -10.36
CA ILE A 123 0.39 22.72 -10.42
C ILE A 123 -0.14 23.86 -11.32
N LYS A 124 0.48 25.05 -11.25
CA LYS A 124 0.12 26.19 -12.10
C LYS A 124 0.39 25.93 -13.59
N GLU A 125 1.49 25.24 -13.91
CA GLU A 125 1.85 24.89 -15.29
C GLU A 125 0.90 23.82 -15.84
N VAL A 126 0.52 22.84 -15.02
CA VAL A 126 -0.52 21.85 -15.36
C VAL A 126 -1.86 22.55 -15.60
N ASP A 127 -2.23 23.54 -14.78
CA ASP A 127 -3.46 24.32 -14.96
C ASP A 127 -3.46 25.11 -16.28
N ILE A 128 -2.31 25.67 -16.68
CA ILE A 128 -2.14 26.34 -17.97
C ILE A 128 -2.31 25.34 -19.12
N LEU A 129 -1.69 24.15 -19.06
CA LEU A 129 -1.89 23.11 -20.08
C LEU A 129 -3.36 22.65 -20.14
N ASN A 130 -4.00 22.47 -18.99
CA ASN A 130 -5.40 22.03 -18.88
C ASN A 130 -6.41 23.05 -19.42
N LYS A 131 -6.02 24.33 -19.51
CA LYS A 131 -6.83 25.39 -20.13
C LYS A 131 -6.61 25.51 -21.64
N ASN A 132 -5.42 25.19 -22.12
CA ASN A 132 -4.99 25.50 -23.49
C ASN A 132 -4.88 24.28 -24.41
N LEU A 133 -4.86 23.06 -23.88
CA LEU A 133 -4.85 21.82 -24.66
C LEU A 133 -6.21 21.14 -24.63
N SER A 134 -6.52 20.41 -25.70
CA SER A 134 -7.66 19.50 -25.69
C SER A 134 -7.45 18.42 -24.60
N ARG A 135 -8.54 17.90 -24.05
CA ARG A 135 -8.46 16.82 -23.06
C ARG A 135 -7.74 15.58 -23.60
N LYS A 136 -7.92 15.27 -24.89
CA LYS A 136 -7.23 14.17 -25.57
C LYS A 136 -5.72 14.37 -25.59
N ASP A 137 -5.27 15.59 -25.87
CA ASP A 137 -3.86 15.93 -25.97
C ASP A 137 -3.19 16.01 -24.59
N LEU A 138 -3.87 16.61 -23.62
CA LEU A 138 -3.41 16.57 -22.23
C LEU A 138 -3.30 15.13 -21.72
N ASN A 139 -4.25 14.26 -22.06
CA ASN A 139 -4.27 12.85 -21.65
C ASN A 139 -3.13 12.02 -22.25
N ARG A 140 -2.58 12.42 -23.40
CA ARG A 140 -1.39 11.76 -23.98
C ARG A 140 -0.14 12.02 -23.13
N LEU A 141 -0.06 13.18 -22.48
CA LEU A 141 1.09 13.58 -21.64
C LEU A 141 0.90 13.18 -20.18
N ILE A 142 -0.27 13.49 -19.62
CA ILE A 142 -0.67 13.15 -18.26
C ILE A 142 -2.00 12.40 -18.39
N PRO A 143 -2.01 11.07 -18.33
CA PRO A 143 -3.23 10.28 -18.46
C PRO A 143 -4.33 10.74 -17.51
N ASP A 144 -5.60 10.60 -17.91
CA ASP A 144 -6.70 10.79 -16.96
C ASP A 144 -6.67 9.71 -15.88
N PRO A 145 -7.17 10.02 -14.67
CA PRO A 145 -7.70 9.01 -13.76
C PRO A 145 -8.83 8.29 -14.53
N GLU A 146 -8.62 7.03 -14.92
CA GLU A 146 -9.69 6.25 -15.54
C GLU A 146 -10.82 6.06 -14.51
N ASN A 147 -12.08 6.19 -14.94
CA ASN A 147 -13.21 5.78 -14.08
C ASN A 147 -13.14 4.26 -13.99
N ILE A 148 -12.68 3.77 -12.86
CA ILE A 148 -12.45 2.34 -12.63
C ILE A 148 -13.80 1.64 -12.52
N THR A 149 -13.92 0.51 -13.19
CA THR A 149 -15.10 -0.36 -13.09
C THR A 149 -14.86 -1.45 -12.06
N SER A 150 -15.93 -2.06 -11.55
CA SER A 150 -15.79 -3.22 -10.65
C SER A 150 -14.96 -4.34 -11.30
N LYS A 151 -15.11 -4.54 -12.61
CA LYS A 151 -14.33 -5.50 -13.39
C LYS A 151 -12.83 -5.19 -13.41
N ASP A 152 -12.45 -3.91 -13.45
CA ASP A 152 -11.05 -3.50 -13.38
C ASP A 152 -10.46 -3.78 -11.98
N ILE A 153 -11.22 -3.51 -10.91
CA ILE A 153 -10.81 -3.85 -9.53
C ILE A 153 -10.57 -5.35 -9.38
N PHE A 154 -11.53 -6.17 -9.83
CA PHE A 154 -11.39 -7.63 -9.77
C PHE A 154 -10.30 -8.17 -10.70
N ARG A 155 -9.96 -7.47 -11.78
CA ARG A 155 -8.82 -7.85 -12.63
C ARG A 155 -7.49 -7.58 -11.94
N GLU A 156 -7.40 -6.51 -11.16
CA GLU A 156 -6.18 -6.11 -10.45
C GLU A 156 -6.03 -6.77 -9.08
N ILE A 157 -7.10 -7.37 -8.54
CA ILE A 157 -7.10 -7.94 -7.19
C ILE A 157 -6.01 -8.99 -6.99
N GLY A 158 -5.74 -9.83 -7.99
CA GLY A 158 -4.68 -10.84 -7.89
C GLY A 158 -3.30 -10.20 -7.74
N TRP A 159 -3.04 -9.10 -8.46
CA TRP A 159 -1.78 -8.38 -8.37
C TRP A 159 -1.67 -7.66 -7.03
N LEU A 160 -2.70 -6.91 -6.61
CA LEU A 160 -2.74 -6.20 -5.33
C LEU A 160 -2.61 -7.15 -4.14
N SER A 161 -3.27 -8.31 -4.21
CA SER A 161 -3.22 -9.35 -3.18
C SER A 161 -1.81 -9.91 -3.02
N ILE A 162 -1.13 -10.25 -4.11
CA ILE A 162 0.27 -10.71 -4.06
C ILE A 162 1.18 -9.58 -3.58
N PHE A 163 0.93 -8.36 -4.05
CA PHE A 163 1.73 -7.19 -3.69
C PHE A 163 1.71 -6.92 -2.19
N GLY A 164 0.56 -7.07 -1.53
CA GLY A 164 0.45 -6.97 -0.07
C GLY A 164 0.87 -8.24 0.69
N ALA A 165 0.72 -9.43 0.11
CA ALA A 165 1.15 -10.68 0.74
C ALA A 165 2.67 -10.79 0.91
N VAL A 166 3.45 -10.28 -0.05
CA VAL A 166 4.92 -10.40 -0.05
C VAL A 166 5.57 -9.76 1.18
N PRO A 167 5.26 -8.51 1.57
CA PRO A 167 5.72 -7.91 2.82
C PRO A 167 5.31 -8.70 4.06
N VAL A 168 4.08 -9.20 4.10
CA VAL A 168 3.57 -10.02 5.22
C VAL A 168 4.37 -11.31 5.37
N ALA A 169 4.57 -12.05 4.28
CA ALA A 169 5.38 -13.26 4.28
C ALA A 169 6.84 -12.97 4.67
N GLY A 170 7.41 -11.87 4.17
CA GLY A 170 8.75 -11.41 4.54
C GLY A 170 8.87 -11.11 6.03
N GLY A 171 7.86 -10.45 6.61
CA GLY A 171 7.77 -10.17 8.03
C GLY A 171 7.71 -11.44 8.88
N ILE A 172 6.85 -12.40 8.53
CA ILE A 172 6.76 -13.69 9.21
C ILE A 172 8.11 -14.41 9.17
N ALA A 173 8.71 -14.55 7.99
CA ALA A 173 9.99 -15.23 7.82
C ALA A 173 11.11 -14.55 8.63
N GLY A 174 11.19 -13.22 8.54
CA GLY A 174 12.12 -12.41 9.34
C GLY A 174 11.89 -12.59 10.84
N GLY A 175 10.64 -12.61 11.29
CA GLY A 175 10.28 -12.86 12.68
C GLY A 175 10.69 -14.24 13.19
N ILE A 176 10.54 -15.28 12.37
CA ILE A 176 10.98 -16.63 12.72
C ILE A 176 12.51 -16.69 12.84
N ILE A 177 13.24 -16.11 11.87
CA ILE A 177 14.70 -16.04 11.90
C ILE A 177 15.18 -15.25 13.13
N ALA A 178 14.54 -14.12 13.40
CA ALA A 178 14.83 -13.27 14.55
C ALA A 178 14.64 -14.02 15.87
N ASP A 179 13.52 -14.74 16.02
CA ASP A 179 13.26 -15.53 17.24
C ASP A 179 14.23 -16.70 17.35
N LYS A 180 14.58 -17.39 16.26
CA LYS A 180 15.61 -18.44 16.28
C LYS A 180 16.98 -17.92 16.71
N ALA A 181 17.32 -16.68 16.36
CA ALA A 181 18.59 -16.05 16.73
C ALA A 181 18.60 -15.50 18.17
N THR A 182 17.43 -15.27 18.79
CA THR A 182 17.34 -14.50 20.04
C THR A 182 16.58 -15.21 21.18
N GLU A 183 15.87 -16.31 20.90
CA GLU A 183 14.99 -17.01 21.83
C GLU A 183 15.26 -18.52 21.85
N LYS A 184 15.19 -19.13 23.04
CA LYS A 184 15.34 -20.59 23.21
C LYS A 184 14.09 -21.38 22.77
N HIS A 185 12.89 -20.83 22.98
CA HIS A 185 11.60 -21.47 22.65
C HIS A 185 10.88 -20.76 21.50
N TRP A 186 11.61 -20.53 20.41
CA TRP A 186 11.13 -19.75 19.25
C TRP A 186 9.91 -20.39 18.57
N GLU A 187 9.80 -21.73 18.56
CA GLU A 187 8.73 -22.49 17.90
C GLU A 187 7.33 -22.09 18.40
N ASN A 188 7.19 -21.83 19.71
CA ASN A 188 5.92 -21.42 20.31
C ASN A 188 5.43 -20.05 19.80
N LYS A 189 6.34 -19.21 19.32
CA LYS A 189 6.02 -17.88 18.79
C LYS A 189 5.61 -17.92 17.31
N VAL A 190 5.95 -18.98 16.57
CA VAL A 190 5.65 -19.13 15.14
C VAL A 190 4.15 -19.05 14.87
N SER A 191 3.34 -19.73 15.70
CA SER A 191 1.88 -19.74 15.54
C SER A 191 1.28 -18.33 15.61
N ASN A 192 1.76 -17.49 16.54
CA ASN A 192 1.28 -16.11 16.66
C ASN A 192 1.61 -15.27 15.42
N LYS A 193 2.80 -15.42 14.85
CA LYS A 193 3.21 -14.68 13.65
C LYS A 193 2.39 -15.08 12.42
N ILE A 194 2.11 -16.38 12.25
CA ILE A 194 1.28 -16.86 11.15
C ILE A 194 -0.15 -16.36 11.30
N LYS A 195 -0.74 -16.44 12.50
CA LYS A 195 -2.09 -15.93 12.75
C LYS A 195 -2.18 -14.43 12.51
N GLU A 196 -1.19 -13.67 12.98
CA GLU A 196 -1.13 -12.24 12.77
C GLU A 196 -0.95 -11.90 11.30
N GLY A 197 -0.04 -12.58 10.60
CA GLY A 197 0.13 -12.40 9.16
C GLY A 197 -1.13 -12.75 8.38
N LEU A 198 -1.86 -13.80 8.75
CA LEU A 198 -3.13 -14.14 8.13
C LEU A 198 -4.19 -13.06 8.40
N TYR A 199 -4.24 -12.53 9.62
CA TYR A 199 -5.12 -11.43 9.98
C TYR A 199 -4.79 -10.17 9.16
N GLN A 200 -3.52 -9.75 9.15
CA GLN A 200 -3.05 -8.60 8.37
C GLN A 200 -3.35 -8.77 6.86
N TYR A 201 -3.11 -9.95 6.30
CA TYR A 201 -3.38 -10.22 4.89
C TYR A 201 -4.88 -10.24 4.57
N LEU A 202 -5.70 -10.93 5.36
CA LEU A 202 -7.13 -11.05 5.06
C LEU A 202 -7.90 -9.79 5.41
N ALA A 203 -7.70 -9.25 6.61
CA ALA A 203 -8.46 -8.12 7.12
C ALA A 203 -8.01 -6.80 6.52
N ASN A 204 -6.70 -6.57 6.32
CA ASN A 204 -6.17 -5.26 5.91
C ASN A 204 -5.69 -5.20 4.45
N ILE A 205 -5.83 -6.27 3.66
CA ILE A 205 -5.38 -6.27 2.26
C ILE A 205 -6.42 -6.93 1.35
N PHE A 206 -6.68 -8.23 1.54
CA PHE A 206 -7.48 -9.00 0.59
C PHE A 206 -8.98 -8.65 0.65
N MET A 207 -9.58 -8.69 1.84
CA MET A 207 -11.02 -8.49 1.98
C MET A 207 -11.46 -7.05 1.73
N CYS A 208 -10.57 -6.09 1.91
CA CYS A 208 -10.82 -4.69 1.57
C CYS A 208 -10.96 -4.51 0.06
N ASN A 209 -10.05 -5.10 -0.73
CA ASN A 209 -10.15 -5.09 -2.19
C ASN A 209 -11.41 -5.80 -2.70
N ILE A 210 -11.79 -6.94 -2.10
CA ILE A 210 -13.05 -7.63 -2.40
C ILE A 210 -14.26 -6.73 -2.08
N GLY A 211 -14.24 -6.05 -0.92
CA GLY A 211 -15.30 -5.14 -0.49
C GLY A 211 -15.50 -3.96 -1.42
N ALA A 212 -14.40 -3.30 -1.77
CA ALA A 212 -14.41 -2.19 -2.71
C ALA A 212 -14.97 -2.62 -4.07
N GLY A 213 -14.49 -3.76 -4.61
CA GLY A 213 -14.96 -4.32 -5.88
C GLY A 213 -16.43 -4.69 -5.87
N ALA A 214 -16.89 -5.39 -4.83
CA ALA A 214 -18.28 -5.81 -4.69
C ALA A 214 -19.23 -4.62 -4.51
N ALA A 215 -18.87 -3.66 -3.66
CA ALA A 215 -19.66 -2.44 -3.46
C ALA A 215 -19.75 -1.62 -4.76
N LEU A 216 -18.64 -1.45 -5.48
CA LEU A 216 -18.67 -0.77 -6.77
C LEU A 216 -19.53 -1.51 -7.79
N GLY A 217 -19.46 -2.84 -7.84
CA GLY A 217 -20.29 -3.66 -8.74
C GLY A 217 -21.78 -3.54 -8.46
N LEU A 218 -22.17 -3.44 -7.18
CA LEU A 218 -23.55 -3.15 -6.79
C LEU A 218 -23.98 -1.75 -7.24
N LEU A 219 -23.16 -0.72 -7.00
CA LEU A 219 -23.45 0.65 -7.42
C LEU A 219 -23.57 0.77 -8.95
N GLU A 220 -22.74 0.05 -9.70
CA GLU A 220 -22.82 -0.08 -11.16
C GLU A 220 -24.13 -0.73 -11.60
N LYS A 221 -24.55 -1.82 -10.95
CA LYS A 221 -25.83 -2.49 -11.23
C LYS A 221 -27.03 -1.59 -10.99
N PHE A 222 -26.97 -0.70 -10.01
CA PHE A 222 -27.99 0.31 -9.73
C PHE A 222 -27.84 1.60 -10.56
N ASN A 223 -26.97 1.62 -11.58
CA ASN A 223 -26.69 2.78 -12.43
C ASN A 223 -26.24 4.05 -11.67
N ILE A 224 -25.68 3.90 -10.46
CA ILE A 224 -25.15 5.02 -9.69
C ILE A 224 -23.80 5.41 -10.30
N ARG A 225 -23.78 6.58 -10.95
CA ARG A 225 -22.59 7.13 -11.65
C ARG A 225 -21.89 8.26 -10.89
N SER A 226 -22.48 8.72 -9.79
CA SER A 226 -21.88 9.79 -8.97
C SER A 226 -20.55 9.31 -8.36
N LYS A 227 -19.48 10.10 -8.55
CA LYS A 227 -18.15 9.80 -8.03
C LYS A 227 -18.12 9.76 -6.50
N SER A 228 -18.85 10.67 -5.85
CA SER A 228 -18.94 10.72 -4.40
C SER A 228 -19.70 9.51 -3.84
N ALA A 229 -20.82 9.15 -4.45
CA ALA A 229 -21.60 7.97 -4.05
C ALA A 229 -20.82 6.67 -4.25
N ARG A 230 -20.06 6.56 -5.36
CA ARG A 230 -19.14 5.44 -5.61
C ARG A 230 -18.03 5.36 -4.58
N CYS A 231 -17.38 6.48 -4.27
CA CYS A 231 -16.36 6.55 -3.23
C CYS A 231 -16.92 6.12 -1.86
N VAL A 232 -18.01 6.73 -1.40
CA VAL A 232 -18.66 6.39 -0.12
C VAL A 232 -19.07 4.91 -0.08
N GLY A 233 -19.63 4.39 -1.18
CA GLY A 233 -20.02 2.99 -1.26
C GLY A 233 -18.84 2.03 -1.21
N MET A 234 -17.73 2.33 -1.91
CA MET A 234 -16.50 1.53 -1.85
C MET A 234 -15.86 1.54 -0.45
N VAL A 235 -15.79 2.71 0.19
CA VAL A 235 -15.30 2.84 1.58
C VAL A 235 -16.19 2.06 2.54
N SER A 236 -17.51 2.14 2.38
CA SER A 236 -18.46 1.36 3.19
C SER A 236 -18.28 -0.14 2.97
N GLY A 237 -18.07 -0.56 1.73
CA GLY A 237 -17.74 -1.94 1.35
C GLY A 237 -16.49 -2.44 2.05
N ILE A 238 -15.39 -1.67 2.02
CA ILE A 238 -14.14 -1.99 2.72
C ILE A 238 -14.35 -2.15 4.21
N ILE A 239 -15.04 -1.21 4.85
CA ILE A 239 -15.26 -1.28 6.30
C ILE A 239 -16.09 -2.53 6.63
N LEU A 240 -17.14 -2.82 5.87
CA LEU A 240 -17.99 -3.99 6.10
C LEU A 240 -17.24 -5.31 5.85
N THR A 241 -16.51 -5.44 4.74
CA THR A 241 -15.88 -6.72 4.39
C THR A 241 -14.50 -6.89 5.00
N GLY A 242 -13.69 -5.84 5.15
CA GLY A 242 -12.36 -5.87 5.76
C GLY A 242 -12.44 -6.01 7.28
N VAL A 243 -13.05 -5.01 7.93
CA VAL A 243 -13.11 -4.92 9.40
C VAL A 243 -13.99 -6.03 10.00
N VAL A 244 -15.21 -6.21 9.50
CA VAL A 244 -16.15 -7.20 10.05
C VAL A 244 -15.94 -8.57 9.42
N GLY A 245 -15.99 -8.66 8.09
CA GLY A 245 -15.85 -9.93 7.37
C GLY A 245 -14.45 -10.54 7.46
N GLY A 246 -13.41 -9.76 7.24
CA GLY A 246 -12.03 -10.22 7.19
C GLY A 246 -11.53 -10.65 8.56
N SER A 247 -11.87 -9.89 9.61
CA SER A 247 -11.62 -10.30 10.99
C SER A 247 -12.33 -11.63 11.33
N ALA A 248 -13.60 -11.79 10.94
CA ALA A 248 -14.33 -13.03 11.18
C ALA A 248 -13.72 -14.24 10.44
N ILE A 249 -13.36 -14.09 9.16
CA ILE A 249 -12.75 -15.15 8.36
C ILE A 249 -11.34 -15.49 8.88
N ALA A 250 -10.53 -14.48 9.21
CA ALA A 250 -9.19 -14.69 9.75
C ALA A 250 -9.24 -15.43 11.09
N ASN A 251 -10.17 -15.05 11.98
CA ASN A 251 -10.39 -15.75 13.24
C ASN A 251 -10.92 -17.18 13.02
N TYR A 252 -11.81 -17.39 12.05
CA TYR A 252 -12.30 -18.73 11.71
C TYR A 252 -11.18 -19.64 11.21
N ILE A 253 -10.37 -19.18 10.25
CA ILE A 253 -9.25 -19.96 9.71
C ILE A 253 -8.20 -20.21 10.79
N SER A 254 -7.90 -19.20 11.61
CA SER A 254 -6.96 -19.34 12.72
C SER A 254 -7.40 -20.40 13.72
N ASN A 255 -8.68 -20.39 14.13
CA ASN A 255 -9.18 -21.32 15.12
C ASN A 255 -9.43 -22.73 14.56
N LYS A 256 -9.82 -22.85 13.29
CA LYS A 256 -10.19 -24.13 12.69
C LYS A 256 -9.01 -24.88 12.06
N PHE A 257 -8.01 -24.17 11.55
CA PHE A 257 -6.89 -24.79 10.84
C PHE A 257 -5.55 -24.51 11.52
N ILE A 258 -5.25 -23.27 11.92
CA ILE A 258 -3.92 -22.95 12.47
C ILE A 258 -3.75 -23.50 13.90
N ASN A 259 -4.74 -23.31 14.77
CA ASN A 259 -4.67 -23.79 16.16
C ASN A 259 -4.47 -25.31 16.25
N PRO A 260 -5.24 -26.15 15.52
CA PRO A 260 -5.06 -27.59 15.60
C PRO A 260 -3.73 -28.08 15.02
N LEU A 261 -3.17 -27.37 14.03
CA LEU A 261 -1.91 -27.75 13.37
C LEU A 261 -0.66 -27.29 14.14
N LEU A 262 -0.72 -26.15 14.83
CA LEU A 262 0.48 -25.48 15.36
C LEU A 262 0.44 -25.18 16.87
N SER A 263 -0.66 -25.45 17.58
CA SER A 263 -0.77 -25.21 19.02
C SER A 263 -0.99 -26.50 19.80
N LYS A 264 -0.11 -26.80 20.75
CA LYS A 264 -0.23 -27.98 21.64
C LYS A 264 -1.46 -27.92 22.57
N HIS A 265 -2.00 -26.73 22.82
CA HIS A 265 -3.26 -26.51 23.54
C HIS A 265 -4.14 -25.52 22.76
N PRO A 266 -5.17 -25.99 22.03
CA PRO A 266 -6.00 -25.12 21.20
C PRO A 266 -6.98 -24.33 22.07
N GLN A 267 -6.63 -23.09 22.43
CA GLN A 267 -7.60 -22.12 22.94
C GLN A 267 -8.23 -21.35 21.78
N LYS A 268 -9.54 -21.10 21.84
CA LYS A 268 -10.21 -20.21 20.89
C LYS A 268 -9.71 -18.79 21.14
N GLU A 269 -9.08 -18.20 20.14
CA GLU A 269 -8.59 -16.83 20.20
C GLU A 269 -9.42 -15.98 19.24
N THR A 270 -9.94 -14.85 19.73
CA THR A 270 -10.68 -13.87 18.92
C THR A 270 -9.87 -12.58 18.87
N ARG A 271 -9.38 -12.22 17.69
CA ARG A 271 -8.78 -10.91 17.41
C ARG A 271 -9.89 -9.92 17.06
N THR A 272 -9.83 -8.73 17.64
CA THR A 272 -10.77 -7.64 17.36
C THR A 272 -10.09 -6.54 16.57
N PRO A 273 -10.77 -5.85 15.65
CA PRO A 273 -10.19 -4.73 14.93
C PRO A 273 -9.77 -3.58 15.86
N GLU A 274 -8.59 -3.00 15.62
CA GLU A 274 -8.09 -1.80 16.31
C GLU A 274 -8.34 -0.51 15.52
N LEU A 275 -8.31 0.63 16.20
CA LEU A 275 -8.39 1.94 15.54
C LEU A 275 -7.21 2.16 14.57
N LEU A 276 -6.06 1.56 14.87
CA LEU A 276 -4.92 1.56 13.97
C LEU A 276 -5.11 0.57 12.81
N ASP A 277 -5.90 -0.48 12.97
CA ASP A 277 -6.36 -1.28 11.84
C ASP A 277 -7.23 -0.42 10.93
N LEU A 278 -8.17 0.38 11.47
CA LEU A 278 -8.93 1.38 10.69
C LEU A 278 -8.03 2.43 10.01
N GLY A 279 -6.92 2.80 10.66
CA GLY A 279 -5.86 3.64 10.10
C GLY A 279 -5.06 2.95 9.00
N LEU A 280 -4.79 1.65 9.13
CA LEU A 280 -4.29 0.81 8.04
C LEU A 280 -5.31 0.76 6.93
N HIS A 281 -6.61 0.54 7.14
CA HIS A 281 -7.65 0.64 6.10
C HIS A 281 -7.72 2.01 5.40
N THR A 282 -7.03 3.06 5.88
CA THR A 282 -6.80 4.28 5.11
C THR A 282 -5.88 4.05 3.89
N ASP A 283 -5.02 3.04 3.92
CA ASP A 283 -4.29 2.48 2.78
C ASP A 283 -5.21 1.82 1.76
N ASP A 284 -6.30 1.20 2.22
CA ASP A 284 -7.35 0.64 1.38
C ASP A 284 -8.29 1.73 0.89
N ILE A 285 -8.52 2.81 1.64
CA ILE A 285 -9.23 4.04 1.19
C ILE A 285 -8.35 4.84 0.21
N ALA A 286 -7.04 4.84 0.42
CA ALA A 286 -6.05 5.32 -0.54
C ALA A 286 -5.99 4.37 -1.74
N THR A 287 -6.21 3.07 -1.56
CA THR A 287 -6.39 2.09 -2.63
C THR A 287 -7.73 2.30 -3.31
N VAL A 288 -8.80 2.75 -2.65
CA VAL A 288 -10.03 3.23 -3.31
C VAL A 288 -9.79 4.52 -4.05
N SER A 289 -8.86 5.35 -3.58
CA SER A 289 -8.43 6.57 -4.26
C SER A 289 -7.53 6.25 -5.47
N LEU A 290 -6.68 5.21 -5.37
CA LEU A 290 -5.92 4.57 -6.46
C LEU A 290 -6.89 3.94 -7.48
N LEU A 291 -7.88 3.22 -6.97
CA LEU A 291 -9.01 2.62 -7.68
C LEU A 291 -10.06 3.68 -8.06
N SER A 292 -9.82 4.96 -7.77
CA SER A 292 -10.54 6.12 -8.32
C SER A 292 -9.62 6.94 -9.26
N GLY A 293 -8.42 6.43 -9.52
CA GLY A 293 -7.48 6.86 -10.56
C GLY A 293 -6.28 7.72 -10.10
N LEU A 294 -5.97 7.81 -8.81
CA LEU A 294 -4.78 8.51 -8.31
C LEU A 294 -3.52 7.62 -8.37
N LYS A 295 -2.74 7.74 -9.44
CA LYS A 295 -1.59 6.89 -9.78
C LYS A 295 -0.39 7.06 -8.84
N TRP A 296 -0.33 8.16 -8.09
CA TRP A 296 0.77 8.43 -7.15
C TRP A 296 0.76 7.53 -5.91
N ILE A 297 -0.36 6.87 -5.61
CA ILE A 297 -0.53 6.03 -4.41
C ILE A 297 0.12 4.65 -4.58
N GLU A 298 0.16 4.08 -5.79
CA GLU A 298 0.75 2.75 -6.04
C GLU A 298 2.23 2.69 -5.61
N PRO A 299 3.08 3.68 -5.92
CA PRO A 299 4.41 3.78 -5.35
C PRO A 299 4.48 3.80 -3.82
N SER A 300 3.44 4.27 -3.14
CA SER A 300 3.41 4.40 -1.68
C SER A 300 2.93 3.14 -0.96
N LEU A 301 2.22 2.23 -1.63
CA LEU A 301 1.71 0.99 -1.04
C LEU A 301 2.76 0.12 -0.33
N PRO A 302 4.02 -0.01 -0.82
CA PRO A 302 5.06 -0.73 -0.08
C PRO A 302 5.32 -0.19 1.33
N LEU A 303 5.15 1.12 1.55
CA LEU A 303 5.30 1.73 2.88
C LEU A 303 4.22 1.23 3.84
N LEU A 304 2.99 1.12 3.35
CA LEU A 304 1.82 0.73 4.14
C LEU A 304 1.87 -0.77 4.46
N TYR A 305 2.11 -1.61 3.44
CA TYR A 305 2.22 -3.06 3.64
C TYR A 305 3.46 -3.47 4.44
N ALA A 306 4.50 -2.65 4.50
CA ALA A 306 5.63 -2.89 5.41
C ALA A 306 5.21 -2.83 6.89
N ILE A 307 4.19 -2.04 7.25
CA ILE A 307 3.65 -2.02 8.62
C ILE A 307 2.98 -3.36 8.93
N SER A 308 2.17 -3.87 8.00
CA SER A 308 1.52 -5.18 8.09
C SER A 308 2.55 -6.31 8.23
N GLY A 309 3.63 -6.26 7.44
CA GLY A 309 4.75 -7.20 7.54
C GLY A 309 5.45 -7.12 8.89
N TYR A 310 5.73 -5.92 9.39
CA TYR A 310 6.33 -5.73 10.70
C TYR A 310 5.47 -6.33 11.82
N ARG A 311 4.16 -6.05 11.84
CA ARG A 311 3.21 -6.58 12.84
C ARG A 311 3.13 -8.11 12.80
N ALA A 312 3.09 -8.68 11.60
CA ALA A 312 3.17 -10.12 11.42
C ALA A 312 4.49 -10.71 11.95
N GLY A 313 5.62 -10.03 11.71
CA GLY A 313 6.95 -10.46 12.16
C GLY A 313 7.14 -10.43 13.67
N ILE A 314 6.57 -9.44 14.37
CA ILE A 314 6.58 -9.45 15.84
C ILE A 314 5.54 -10.41 16.42
N GLY A 315 4.50 -10.76 15.66
CA GLY A 315 3.41 -11.65 16.09
C GLY A 315 2.45 -10.97 17.04
N TYR A 316 2.07 -9.73 16.71
CA TYR A 316 1.25 -8.83 17.51
C TYR A 316 -0.09 -9.48 17.97
N ARG A 317 -0.58 -9.08 19.15
CA ARG A 317 -1.83 -9.59 19.76
C ARG A 317 -2.56 -8.51 20.56
N ASN A 318 -3.79 -8.22 20.16
CA ASN A 318 -4.62 -7.15 20.75
C ASN A 318 -5.08 -7.45 22.19
N ASN A 319 -4.96 -8.69 22.69
CA ASN A 319 -5.43 -9.12 24.01
C ASN A 319 -4.35 -9.84 24.85
N SER A 320 -3.07 -9.57 24.63
CA SER A 320 -2.01 -10.14 25.47
C SER A 320 -1.88 -9.35 26.79
N PRO A 321 -1.74 -10.01 27.97
CA PRO A 321 -1.49 -9.32 29.24
C PRO A 321 -0.15 -8.55 29.28
N ASP A 322 0.73 -8.76 28.29
CA ASP A 322 1.96 -7.98 28.08
C ASP A 322 1.74 -6.54 27.55
N LYS A 323 0.48 -6.07 27.43
CA LYS A 323 0.15 -4.68 27.05
C LYS A 323 0.89 -3.64 27.88
N GLU A 324 1.13 -3.89 29.17
CA GLU A 324 1.84 -2.96 30.05
C GLU A 324 3.36 -2.90 29.80
N LYS A 325 3.96 -3.89 29.11
CA LYS A 325 5.41 -3.94 28.85
C LYS A 325 5.82 -3.74 27.40
N GLN A 326 4.87 -3.75 26.47
CA GLN A 326 5.08 -3.44 25.05
C GLN A 326 4.45 -2.10 24.71
N SER A 327 4.97 -1.02 25.29
CA SER A 327 4.71 0.34 24.83
C SER A 327 5.32 0.54 23.44
N HIS A 328 4.66 -0.01 22.43
CA HIS A 328 4.95 0.28 21.03
C HIS A 328 4.22 1.57 20.64
N PHE A 329 4.81 2.36 19.72
CA PHE A 329 4.28 3.63 19.22
C PHE A 329 2.81 3.58 18.73
N LEU A 330 2.27 2.39 18.47
CA LEU A 330 0.89 2.17 18.02
C LEU A 330 -0.14 2.16 19.17
N CYS A 331 0.31 2.26 20.42
CA CYS A 331 -0.54 2.24 21.60
C CYS A 331 0.03 3.19 22.68
N GLU A 332 0.14 4.48 22.38
CA GLU A 332 0.28 5.47 23.45
C GLU A 332 -1.12 5.75 24.02
N LYS A 333 -1.43 5.05 25.11
CA LYS A 333 -2.54 5.31 26.05
C LYS A 333 -3.94 5.32 25.42
N CYS A 334 -4.64 4.18 25.52
CA CYS A 334 -6.09 4.20 25.72
C CYS A 334 -6.38 4.32 27.22
#